data_AF-A0A553Q6X2-F1
#
_entry.id   AF-A0A553Q6X2-F1
#
_cell.length_a   1.000
_cell.length_b   1.000
_cell.length_c   1.000
_cell.angle_alpha   90.00
_cell.angle_beta   90.00
_cell.angle_gamma   90.00
#
_symmetry.space_group_name_H-M   'P 1'
#
loop_
_entity.id
_entity.type
_entity.pdbx_description
1 polymer ?
#
loop_
_entity_poly.entity_id
_entity_poly.type
_entity_poly.pdbx_seq_one_letter_code
_entity_poly.pdbx_strand_id
1 'polypeptide(L)'
;MRSTKYISDGQCTSINPVKELVCTGQCLPAQVLPNWIGGYGRKFWNRRNSQEWRCVNDKTRTQRIQLQCQDGSSRTYKITVVTSCKCKRYSRQHNESGAKSEGYTLSQVKKQKHRLSTGTES
;
A
#
# COMPACT_ATOMS: atom_id res chain seq x y z
N MET A 1 14.28 -5.60 -2.99
CA MET A 1 14.93 -5.06 -4.21
C MET A 1 15.00 -3.53 -4.11
N ARG A 2 15.95 -2.86 -4.78
CA ARG A 2 16.02 -1.39 -4.87
C ARG A 2 15.62 -0.95 -6.28
N SER A 3 14.71 0.01 -6.38
CA SER A 3 14.25 0.60 -7.64
C SER A 3 14.61 2.07 -7.68
N THR A 4 14.96 2.55 -8.87
CA THR A 4 15.22 3.96 -9.14
C THR A 4 14.38 4.37 -10.35
N LYS A 5 13.46 5.31 -10.17
CA LYS A 5 12.53 5.72 -11.22
C LYS A 5 12.36 7.23 -11.27
N TYR A 6 12.11 7.75 -12.46
CA TYR A 6 11.59 9.10 -12.62
C TYR A 6 10.07 9.08 -12.48
N ILE A 7 9.51 10.14 -11.90
CA ILE A 7 8.06 10.30 -11.78
C ILE A 7 7.62 11.27 -12.88
N SER A 8 6.58 10.89 -13.62
CA SER A 8 5.99 11.73 -14.66
C SER A 8 4.50 11.95 -14.38
N ASP A 9 4.03 13.17 -14.60
CA ASP A 9 2.62 13.56 -14.57
C ASP A 9 2.32 14.40 -15.81
N GLY A 10 1.63 13.82 -16.79
CA GLY A 10 1.41 14.43 -18.10
C GLY A 10 2.73 14.84 -18.79
N GLN A 11 2.87 16.14 -19.09
CA GLN A 11 4.06 16.73 -19.72
C GLN A 11 5.16 17.15 -18.71
N CYS A 12 5.04 16.72 -17.45
CA CYS A 12 5.96 17.08 -16.38
C CYS A 12 6.74 15.85 -15.92
N THR A 13 8.04 16.00 -15.69
CA THR A 13 8.93 14.92 -15.23
C THR A 13 9.75 15.38 -14.02
N SER A 14 10.01 14.45 -13.10
CA SER A 14 10.82 14.75 -11.92
C SER A 14 12.25 15.07 -12.33
N ILE A 15 12.82 16.15 -11.78
CA ILE A 15 14.18 16.57 -12.09
C ILE A 15 15.21 15.53 -11.62
N ASN A 16 14.95 14.94 -10.45
CA ASN A 16 15.81 13.94 -9.84
C ASN A 16 15.11 12.58 -9.77
N PRO A 17 15.82 11.46 -10.02
CA PRO A 17 15.26 10.13 -9.89
C PRO A 17 14.96 9.80 -8.42
N VAL A 18 13.83 9.13 -8.20
CA VAL A 18 13.38 8.66 -6.89
C VAL A 18 13.90 7.26 -6.65
N LYS A 19 14.55 7.05 -5.50
CA LYS A 19 15.02 5.74 -5.06
C LYS A 19 14.06 5.17 -4.02
N GLU A 20 13.56 3.95 -4.25
CA GLU A 20 12.65 3.26 -3.34
C GLU A 20 13.02 1.79 -3.20
N LEU A 21 12.61 1.17 -2.09
CA LEU A 21 12.58 -0.29 -2.02
C LEU A 21 11.33 -0.83 -2.70
N VAL A 22 11.47 -2.00 -3.30
CA VAL A 22 10.34 -2.80 -3.75
C VAL A 22 10.38 -4.11 -2.97
N CYS A 23 9.29 -4.42 -2.27
CA CYS A 23 9.13 -5.63 -1.50
C CYS A 23 8.82 -6.80 -2.44
N THR A 24 9.89 -7.43 -2.91
CA THR A 24 9.85 -8.65 -3.73
C THR A 24 10.70 -9.71 -3.03
N GLY A 25 10.20 -10.94 -2.96
CA GLY A 25 10.92 -12.06 -2.35
C GLY A 25 9.98 -13.11 -1.74
N GLN A 26 10.50 -14.34 -1.67
CA GLN A 26 9.85 -15.44 -0.97
C GLN A 26 10.27 -15.41 0.50
N CYS A 27 9.29 -15.36 1.40
CA CYS A 27 9.52 -15.49 2.83
C CYS A 27 9.23 -16.93 3.24
N LEU A 28 10.13 -17.55 3.98
CA LEU A 28 9.91 -18.84 4.62
C LEU A 28 9.68 -18.61 6.13
N PRO A 29 8.89 -19.47 6.79
CA PRO A 29 8.89 -19.49 8.24
C PRO A 29 10.33 -19.68 8.71
N ALA A 30 10.77 -18.92 9.71
CA ALA A 30 12.04 -19.19 10.37
C ALA A 30 11.97 -20.60 10.95
N GLN A 31 12.59 -21.53 10.20
CA GLN A 31 12.94 -22.90 10.51
C GLN A 31 12.25 -23.42 11.79
N VAL A 32 11.14 -24.13 11.60
CA VAL A 32 10.69 -25.10 12.60
C VAL A 32 11.90 -25.96 12.93
N LEU A 33 12.32 -25.95 14.19
CA LEU A 33 13.47 -26.70 14.69
C LEU A 33 13.42 -28.16 14.17
N PRO A 34 14.56 -28.82 13.92
CA PRO A 34 14.61 -30.17 13.34
C PRO A 34 13.87 -31.28 14.11
N ASN A 35 13.19 -30.98 15.24
CA ASN A 35 12.63 -31.95 16.17
C ASN A 35 11.14 -31.68 16.51
N TRP A 36 10.40 -30.96 15.66
CA TRP A 36 8.98 -30.66 15.90
C TRP A 36 8.09 -31.92 15.72
N ILE A 37 7.57 -32.47 16.83
CA ILE A 37 6.67 -33.64 16.89
C ILE A 37 5.23 -33.36 16.38
N GLY A 38 4.92 -32.16 15.86
CA GLY A 38 3.60 -31.89 15.26
C GLY A 38 3.46 -32.30 13.78
N GLY A 39 4.35 -33.15 13.27
CA GLY A 39 4.37 -33.59 11.86
C GLY A 39 3.45 -34.75 11.49
N TYR A 40 2.85 -35.44 12.46
CA TYR A 40 1.98 -36.61 12.23
C TYR A 40 0.53 -36.33 12.60
N GLY A 41 -0.09 -35.41 11.87
CA GLY A 41 -1.47 -35.00 12.18
C GLY A 41 -2.15 -34.31 11.02
N ARG A 42 -2.07 -34.90 9.82
CA ARG A 42 -2.82 -34.46 8.64
C ARG A 42 -4.32 -34.70 8.88
N LYS A 43 -4.97 -33.90 9.72
CA LYS A 43 -6.42 -33.76 9.72
C LYS A 43 -6.80 -33.09 8.39
N PHE A 44 -7.46 -33.88 7.56
CA PHE A 44 -7.76 -33.70 6.15
C PHE A 44 -8.69 -32.51 5.83
N TRP A 45 -9.05 -31.68 6.82
CA TRP A 45 -10.20 -30.78 6.74
C TRP A 45 -9.87 -29.28 6.81
N ASN A 46 -8.60 -28.88 7.02
CA ASN A 46 -8.19 -27.46 7.09
C ASN A 46 -7.07 -27.05 6.10
N ARG A 47 -6.83 -27.84 5.05
CA ARG A 47 -5.69 -27.71 4.12
C ARG A 47 -5.76 -26.58 3.06
N ARG A 48 -6.29 -25.41 3.39
CA ARG A 48 -6.21 -24.24 2.47
C ARG A 48 -5.58 -22.99 3.05
N ASN A 49 -5.21 -22.99 4.33
CA ASN A 49 -4.39 -21.93 4.91
C ASN A 49 -3.04 -22.50 5.31
N SER A 50 -2.23 -22.91 4.33
CA SER A 50 -0.78 -22.88 4.55
C SER A 50 -0.47 -21.47 5.03
N GLN A 51 0.24 -21.40 6.16
CA GLN A 51 0.62 -20.15 6.80
C GLN A 51 1.69 -19.49 5.92
N GLU A 52 1.30 -19.03 4.74
CA GLU A 52 2.18 -18.54 3.72
C GLU A 52 2.77 -17.22 4.21
N TRP A 53 4.09 -17.18 4.36
CA TRP A 53 4.79 -15.96 4.72
C TRP A 53 4.97 -15.12 3.46
N ARG A 54 4.61 -13.84 3.52
CA ARG A 54 4.74 -12.90 2.42
C ARG A 54 5.63 -11.74 2.80
N CYS A 55 6.41 -11.26 1.84
CA CYS A 55 7.20 -10.04 1.96
C CYS A 55 6.26 -8.85 1.77
N VAL A 56 6.09 -8.02 2.80
CA VAL A 56 5.17 -6.88 2.79
C VAL A 56 5.89 -5.59 3.18
N ASN A 57 5.32 -4.46 2.77
CA ASN A 57 5.82 -3.13 3.12
C ASN A 57 5.78 -2.94 4.65
N ASP A 58 6.88 -2.45 5.23
CA ASP A 58 6.97 -2.18 6.67
C ASP A 58 6.96 -0.68 6.96
N LYS A 59 8.07 0.01 6.64
CA LYS A 59 8.20 1.45 6.83
C LYS A 59 8.13 2.16 5.48
N THR A 60 7.38 3.24 5.46
CA THR A 60 7.31 4.17 4.33
C THR A 60 7.78 5.55 4.80
N ARG A 61 8.27 6.35 3.86
CA ARG A 61 8.66 7.74 4.09
C ARG A 61 7.98 8.61 3.06
N THR A 62 7.43 9.74 3.49
CA THR A 62 6.93 10.76 2.57
C THR A 62 8.10 11.62 2.08
N GLN A 63 8.23 11.74 0.76
CA GLN A 63 9.25 12.56 0.12
C GLN A 63 8.58 13.62 -0.75
N ARG A 64 9.11 14.85 -0.69
CA ARG A 64 8.68 15.96 -1.54
C ARG A 64 9.56 15.97 -2.79
N ILE A 65 8.94 15.93 -3.97
CA ILE A 65 9.64 15.92 -5.25
C ILE A 65 9.15 17.08 -6.12
N GLN A 66 10.05 17.65 -6.90
CA GLN A 66 9.74 18.69 -7.88
C GLN A 66 9.73 18.07 -9.28
N LEU A 67 8.66 18.33 -10.01
CA LEU A 67 8.55 18.04 -11.43
C LEU A 67 8.71 19.32 -12.23
N GLN A 68 9.43 19.23 -13.33
CA GLN A 68 9.57 20.28 -14.33
C GLN A 68 8.73 19.91 -15.55
N CYS A 69 7.93 20.86 -16.00
CA CYS A 69 7.04 20.72 -17.15
C CYS A 69 7.70 21.33 -18.40
N GLN A 70 7.25 20.91 -19.59
CA GLN A 70 7.76 21.44 -20.87
C GLN A 70 7.51 22.94 -21.06
N ASP A 71 6.50 23.51 -20.39
CA ASP A 71 6.19 24.94 -20.36
C ASP A 71 7.12 25.75 -19.43
N GLY A 72 8.12 25.09 -18.81
CA GLY A 72 9.03 25.70 -17.85
C GLY A 72 8.47 25.84 -16.43
N SER A 73 7.20 25.49 -16.21
CA SER A 73 6.60 25.52 -14.87
C SER A 73 7.16 24.39 -13.99
N SER A 74 7.12 24.61 -12.67
CA SER A 74 7.55 23.62 -11.69
C SER A 74 6.42 23.28 -10.72
N ARG A 75 6.14 21.99 -10.58
CA ARG A 75 5.11 21.45 -9.68
C ARG A 75 5.74 20.65 -8.58
N THR A 76 5.18 20.70 -7.37
CA THR A 76 5.73 19.98 -6.23
C THR A 76 4.73 18.99 -5.66
N TYR A 77 5.12 17.72 -5.57
CA TYR A 77 4.28 16.64 -5.07
C TYR A 77 4.88 15.99 -3.83
N LYS A 78 4.00 15.37 -3.04
CA LYS A 78 4.38 14.51 -1.91
C LYS A 78 4.10 13.07 -2.33
N ILE A 79 5.15 12.27 -2.45
CA ILE A 79 5.06 10.84 -2.75
C ILE A 79 5.42 10.02 -1.52
N THR A 80 4.94 8.78 -1.46
CA THR A 80 5.31 7.83 -0.41
C THR A 80 6.24 6.77 -0.98
N VAL A 81 7.44 6.65 -0.42
CA VAL A 81 8.44 5.65 -0.83
C VAL A 81 8.62 4.59 0.26
N VAL A 82 8.75 3.34 -0.13
CA VAL A 82 9.02 2.24 0.80
C VAL A 82 10.51 2.25 1.18
N THR A 83 10.78 2.18 2.48
CA THR A 83 12.15 2.22 3.03
C THR A 83 12.55 0.92 3.72
N SER A 84 11.59 0.05 4.05
CA SER A 84 11.87 -1.30 4.55
C SER A 84 10.73 -2.27 4.25
N CYS A 85 11.08 -3.54 4.16
CA CYS A 85 10.18 -4.67 3.94
C CYS A 85 10.32 -5.66 5.08
N LYS A 86 9.26 -6.41 5.39
CA LYS A 86 9.30 -7.48 6.38
C LYS A 86 8.54 -8.71 5.93
N CYS A 87 8.96 -9.87 6.42
CA CYS A 87 8.20 -11.10 6.27
C CYS A 87 7.08 -11.14 7.31
N LYS A 88 5.84 -11.32 6.86
CA LYS A 88 4.68 -11.52 7.73
C LYS A 88 3.89 -12.74 7.28
N ARG A 89 3.34 -13.46 8.26
CA ARG A 89 2.40 -14.55 8.00
C ARG A 89 1.10 -13.98 7.41
N TYR A 90 0.63 -14.58 6.32
CA TYR A 90 -0.56 -14.13 5.59
C TYR A 90 -1.81 -14.10 6.48
N SER A 91 -2.47 -12.95 6.52
CA SER A 91 -3.81 -12.74 7.10
C SER A 91 -4.66 -11.99 6.08
N ARG A 92 -5.95 -12.30 6.00
CA ARG A 92 -6.89 -11.72 5.01
C ARG A 92 -6.95 -10.19 5.05
N GLN A 93 -6.60 -9.58 6.18
CA GLN A 93 -6.56 -8.12 6.37
C GLN A 93 -5.45 -7.42 5.57
N HIS A 94 -4.51 -8.17 4.99
CA HIS A 94 -3.37 -7.65 4.24
C HIS A 94 -3.61 -7.60 2.73
N ASN A 95 -4.84 -7.91 2.29
CA ASN A 95 -5.16 -7.85 0.88
C ASN A 95 -5.32 -6.38 0.46
N GLU A 96 -4.38 -5.87 -0.33
CA GLU A 96 -4.42 -4.51 -0.88
C GLU A 96 -5.41 -4.37 -2.04
N SER A 97 -6.23 -5.41 -2.35
CA SER A 97 -7.31 -5.37 -3.34
C SER A 97 -8.44 -4.38 -3.03
N GLY A 98 -8.33 -3.55 -1.98
CA GLY A 98 -9.21 -2.41 -1.82
C GLY A 98 -9.01 -1.47 -3.00
N ALA A 99 -9.89 -1.52 -3.99
CA ALA A 99 -9.92 -0.63 -5.13
C ALA A 99 -9.93 0.83 -4.65
N LYS A 100 -8.76 1.42 -4.49
CA LYS A 100 -8.61 2.87 -4.54
C LYS A 100 -8.61 3.19 -6.02
N SER A 101 -9.78 3.51 -6.55
CA SER A 101 -9.83 4.32 -7.75
C SER A 101 -8.87 5.49 -7.55
N GLU A 102 -7.93 5.64 -8.46
CA GLU A 102 -7.13 6.86 -8.60
C GLU A 102 -8.09 8.00 -8.97
N GLY A 103 -8.80 8.50 -7.96
CA GLY A 103 -9.55 9.74 -8.00
C GLY A 103 -8.63 10.86 -7.60
N TYR A 104 -7.94 11.43 -8.59
CA TYR A 104 -7.36 12.75 -8.51
C TYR A 104 -8.34 13.72 -7.83
N THR A 105 -7.82 14.49 -6.87
CA THR A 105 -8.36 15.75 -6.33
C THR A 105 -9.79 16.11 -6.77
N LEU A 106 -10.79 15.72 -5.98
CA LEU A 106 -12.08 16.42 -5.96
C LEU A 106 -12.24 17.09 -4.60
N SER A 107 -12.19 18.40 -4.67
CA SER A 107 -12.51 19.41 -3.66
C SER A 107 -13.48 18.93 -2.60
N GLN A 108 -13.11 19.14 -1.33
CA GLN A 108 -14.00 19.01 -0.18
C GLN A 108 -15.18 19.99 -0.31
N VAL A 109 -16.26 19.57 -0.96
CA VAL A 109 -17.54 20.27 -0.86
C VAL A 109 -18.18 19.87 0.47
N LYS A 110 -18.12 20.77 1.46
CA LYS A 110 -18.87 20.71 2.72
C LYS A 110 -20.35 20.43 2.42
N LYS A 111 -20.85 19.25 2.81
CA LYS A 111 -22.31 19.04 2.96
C LYS A 111 -22.75 19.58 4.32
N GLN A 112 -23.29 20.80 4.33
CA GLN A 112 -24.11 21.29 5.43
C GLN A 112 -25.43 20.49 5.45
N LYS A 113 -25.72 19.84 6.58
CA LYS A 113 -26.94 19.08 6.81
C LYS A 113 -28.02 20.03 7.34
N HIS A 114 -28.88 20.55 6.46
CA HIS A 114 -30.12 21.20 6.90
C HIS A 114 -31.05 20.14 7.49
N ARG A 115 -31.50 20.39 8.73
CA ARG A 115 -32.42 19.55 9.50
C ARG A 115 -33.84 19.98 9.12
N LEU A 116 -34.57 19.13 8.38
CA LEU A 116 -35.97 19.37 8.04
C LEU A 116 -36.84 18.88 9.21
N SER A 117 -37.55 19.82 9.82
CA SER A 117 -38.57 19.63 10.85
C SER A 117 -39.85 19.04 10.23
N THR A 118 -40.24 17.85 10.70
CA THR A 118 -41.55 17.26 10.43
C THR A 118 -42.57 17.83 11.42
N GLY A 119 -43.55 18.57 10.90
CA GLY A 119 -44.80 18.86 11.59
C GLY A 119 -45.75 17.67 11.47
N THR A 120 -46.46 17.39 12.56
CA THR A 120 -47.64 16.53 12.59
C THR A 120 -48.73 17.26 13.36
N GLU A 121 -49.82 17.51 12.66
CA GLU A 121 -51.13 17.97 13.16
C GLU A 121 -51.66 17.08 14.27
N SER A 122 -52.34 17.69 15.23
CA SER A 122 -53.40 17.10 16.06
C SER A 122 -54.34 18.23 16.50
#